data_AF-A0A6F9ZJ23-F1
#
_entry.id   AF-A0A6F9ZJ23-F1
#
_cell.length_a   1.000
_cell.length_b   1.000
_cell.length_c   1.000
_cell.angle_alpha   90.00
_cell.angle_beta   90.00
_cell.angle_gamma   90.00
#
_symmetry.space_group_name_H-M   'P 1'
#
loop_
_entity.id
_entity.type
_entity.pdbx_description
1 polymer ?
#
loop_
_entity_poly.entity_id
_entity_poly.type
_entity_poly.pdbx_seq_one_letter_code
_entity_poly.pdbx_strand_id
1 'polypeptide(L)' 'MGTEDKQMRKERNLRYQMRKKGYRFNREQRVAVLPEDSKNRSAVQEKRLRILGYEFQYNMFQTI' A
#
# COMPACT_ATOMS: atom_id res chain seq x y z
N MET A 1 -3.62 -19.78 -16.91
CA MET A 1 -2.63 -19.91 -15.80
C MET A 1 -1.38 -19.04 -15.99
N GLY A 2 -1.46 -17.79 -16.45
CA GLY A 2 -0.26 -16.92 -16.58
C GLY A 2 -0.47 -15.44 -16.25
N THR A 3 -1.72 -15.02 -16.05
CA THR A 3 -2.13 -13.64 -15.77
C THR A 3 -2.19 -13.38 -14.27
N GLU A 4 -2.66 -14.35 -13.48
CA GLU A 4 -2.77 -14.26 -12.02
C GLU A 4 -1.39 -14.11 -11.36
N ASP A 5 -0.40 -14.93 -11.74
CA ASP A 5 0.97 -14.82 -11.23
C ASP A 5 1.62 -13.46 -11.53
N LYS A 6 1.33 -12.90 -12.71
CA LYS A 6 1.81 -11.56 -13.09
C LYS A 6 1.14 -10.48 -12.25
N GLN A 7 -0.16 -10.59 -11.97
CA GLN A 7 -0.87 -9.66 -11.09
C GLN A 7 -0.35 -9.73 -9.65
N MET A 8 -0.20 -10.95 -9.10
CA MET A 8 0.36 -11.14 -7.76
C MET A 8 1.79 -10.60 -7.63
N ARG A 9 2.62 -10.76 -8.68
CA ARG A 9 3.98 -10.19 -8.72
C ARG A 9 3.94 -8.66 -8.76
N LYS A 10 3.05 -8.05 -9.55
CA LYS A 10 2.88 -6.58 -9.61
C LYS A 10 2.42 -6.02 -8.26
N GLU A 11 1.44 -6.65 -7.62
CA GLU A 11 0.93 -6.26 -6.31
C GLU A 11 2.03 -6.35 -5.23
N ARG A 12 2.80 -7.45 -5.22
CA ARG A 12 3.94 -7.63 -4.32
C ARG A 12 5.00 -6.56 -4.49
N ASN A 13 5.38 -6.26 -5.74
CA ASN A 13 6.39 -5.25 -6.04
C ASN A 13 5.90 -3.84 -5.63
N LEU A 14 4.64 -3.53 -5.87
CA LEU A 14 4.03 -2.27 -5.46
C LEU A 14 4.06 -2.11 -3.94
N ARG A 15 3.64 -3.12 -3.18
CA ARG A 15 3.74 -3.10 -1.71
C ARG A 15 5.16 -2.88 -1.24
N TYR A 16 6.13 -3.57 -1.83
CA TYR A 16 7.53 -3.41 -1.45
C TYR A 16 8.03 -1.99 -1.69
N GLN A 17 7.70 -1.39 -2.84
CA GLN A 17 8.03 0.01 -3.12
C GLN A 17 7.38 0.96 -2.11
N MET A 18 6.13 0.72 -1.73
CA MET A 18 5.39 1.57 -0.79
C MET A 18 5.91 1.43 0.65
N ARG A 19 6.37 0.24 1.06
CA ARG A 19 7.01 0.04 2.37
C ARG A 19 8.26 0.90 2.55
N LYS A 20 9.05 1.10 1.49
CA LYS A 20 10.20 2.02 1.52
C LYS A 20 9.80 3.48 1.76
N LYS A 21 8.53 3.82 1.53
CA LYS A 21 7.93 5.14 1.80
C LYS A 21 7.18 5.17 3.14
N GLY A 22 7.35 4.18 4.01
CA GLY A 22 6.72 4.16 5.33
C GLY A 22 5.28 3.63 5.38
N TYR A 23 4.72 3.13 4.27
CA TYR A 23 3.41 2.50 4.29
C TYR A 23 3.47 1.12 4.96
N ARG A 24 2.45 0.80 5.76
CA ARG A 24 2.27 -0.55 6.33
C ARG A 24 1.07 -1.23 5.65
N PHE A 25 1.05 -2.55 5.61
CA PHE A 25 0.02 -3.30 4.89
C PHE A 25 -0.53 -4.45 5.73
N ASN A 26 -1.84 -4.52 5.87
CA ASN A 26 -2.56 -5.73 6.22
C ASN A 26 -3.04 -6.40 4.92
N ARG A 27 -2.52 -7.60 4.62
CA ARG A 27 -2.86 -8.32 3.39
C ARG A 27 -4.23 -8.98 3.47
N GLU A 28 -4.60 -9.49 4.64
CA GLU A 28 -5.84 -10.23 4.86
C GLU A 28 -7.04 -9.30 4.70
N GLN A 29 -6.96 -8.12 5.31
CA GLN A 29 -8.01 -7.10 5.27
C GLN A 29 -7.90 -6.16 4.06
N ARG A 30 -6.86 -6.31 3.24
CA ARG A 30 -6.48 -5.36 2.17
C ARG A 30 -6.48 -3.91 2.64
N VAL A 31 -5.77 -3.63 3.73
CA VAL A 31 -5.59 -2.27 4.25
C VAL A 31 -4.16 -1.81 4.06
N ALA A 32 -3.99 -0.59 3.56
CA ALA A 32 -2.73 0.14 3.52
C ALA A 32 -2.77 1.28 4.56
N VAL A 33 -1.92 1.20 5.57
CA VAL A 33 -1.76 2.27 6.56
C VAL A 33 -0.83 3.32 5.96
N LEU A 34 -1.30 4.58 5.95
CA LEU A 34 -0.57 5.73 5.44
C LEU A 34 0.72 5.98 6.24
N PRO A 35 1.78 6.52 5.62
CA PRO A 35 2.99 6.88 6.33
C PRO A 35 2.75 8.04 7.29
N GLU A 36 3.58 8.14 8.33
CA GLU A 36 3.53 9.23 9.32
C GLU A 36 3.84 10.59 8.67
N ASP A 37 4.94 10.65 7.90
CA ASP A 37 5.28 11.85 7.15
C ASP A 37 4.48 11.92 5.84
N SER A 38 3.63 12.95 5.75
CA SER A 38 2.84 13.26 4.56
C SER A 38 3.67 13.43 3.28
N LYS A 39 4.95 13.83 3.37
CA LYS A 39 5.87 13.96 2.24
C LYS A 39 6.16 12.62 1.56
N ASN A 40 6.01 11.52 2.30
CA ASN A 40 6.19 10.18 1.75
C ASN A 40 4.94 9.65 1.03
N ARG A 41 3.83 10.41 1.05
CA ARG A 41 2.62 10.03 0.34
C ARG A 41 2.77 10.09 -1.18
N SER A 42 1.98 9.30 -1.89
CA SER A 42 2.07 9.24 -3.35
C SER A 42 0.72 8.91 -3.96
N ALA A 43 0.00 9.95 -4.40
CA ALA A 43 -1.34 9.83 -4.97
C ALA A 43 -1.43 8.81 -6.12
N VAL A 44 -0.41 8.73 -6.97
CA VAL A 44 -0.33 7.75 -8.07
C VAL A 44 -0.29 6.32 -7.54
N GLN A 45 0.51 6.04 -6.53
CA GLN A 45 0.63 4.70 -5.97
C GLN A 45 -0.58 4.34 -5.12
N GLU A 46 -1.14 5.31 -4.40
CA GLU A 46 -2.40 5.16 -3.66
C GLU A 46 -3.56 4.80 -4.62
N LYS A 47 -3.64 5.45 -5.79
CA LYS A 47 -4.62 5.09 -6.84
C LYS A 47 -4.45 3.65 -7.32
N ARG A 48 -3.21 3.19 -7.52
CA ARG A 48 -2.91 1.81 -7.94
C ARG A 48 -3.33 0.78 -6.90
N LEU A 49 -3.09 1.08 -5.63
CA LEU A 49 -3.54 0.24 -4.51
C LEU A 49 -5.07 0.18 -4.44
N ARG A 50 -5.76 1.30 -4.66
CA ARG A 50 -7.22 1.34 -4.76
C ARG A 50 -7.77 0.40 -5.84
N ILE A 51 -7.14 0.38 -7.02
CA ILE A 51 -7.51 -0.56 -8.11
C ILE A 51 -7.30 -2.02 -7.69
N LEU A 52 -6.31 -2.29 -6.84
CA LEU A 52 -6.03 -3.61 -6.28
C LEU A 52 -6.94 -3.95 -5.08
N GLY A 53 -7.92 -3.10 -4.76
CA GLY A 53 -8.89 -3.33 -3.68
C GLY A 53 -8.34 -3.04 -2.30
N TYR A 54 -7.30 -2.19 -2.19
CA TYR A 54 -6.81 -1.73 -0.89
C TYR A 54 -7.60 -0.51 -0.39
N GLU A 55 -8.00 -0.56 0.87
CA GLU A 55 -8.46 0.60 1.63
C GLU A 55 -7.30 1.29 2.35
N PHE A 56 -7.50 2.56 2.73
CA PHE A 56 -6.48 3.36 3.39
C PHE A 56 -6.88 3.70 4.82
N GLN A 57 -5.96 3.52 5.75
CA GLN A 57 -6.11 3.96 7.12
C GLN A 57 -5.04 4.98 7.47
N TYR A 58 -5.41 5.99 8.25
CA TYR A 58 -4.44 6.89 8.84
C TYR A 58 -3.62 6.12 9.87
N ASN A 59 -2.32 6.41 9.95
CA ASN A 59 -1.52 5.91 11.05
C ASN A 59 -1.94 6.65 12.32
N MET A 60 -2.78 6.00 13.13
CA MET A 60 -3.24 6.55 14.41
C MET A 60 -2.21 6.38 15.54
N PHE A 61 -1.10 5.67 15.30
CA PHE A 61 0.02 5.61 16.22
C PHE A 61 0.89 6.86 16.04
N GLN A 62 0.36 8.03 16.42
CA GLN A 62 1.17 9.21 16.63
C GLN A 62 1.66 9.20 18.08
N THR A 63 2.99 9.18 18.25
CA THR A 63 3.61 9.59 19.51
C THR A 63 3.37 11.09 19.64
N ILE A 64 2.66 11.50 20.70
CA ILE A 64 2.57 12.89 21.17
C ILE A 64 3.97 13.38 21.54
#